data_AF-A0A0N0MAL3-F1
#
_entry.id   AF-A0A0N0MAL3-F1
#
_cell.length_a   1.000
_cell.length_b   1.000
_cell.length_c   1.000
_cell.angle_alpha   90.00
_cell.angle_beta   90.00
_cell.angle_gamma   90.00
#
_symmetry.space_group_name_H-M   'P 1'
#
loop_
_entity.id
_entity.type
_entity.pdbx_description
1 polymer ?
#
loop_
_entity_poly.entity_id
_entity_poly.type
_entity_poly.pdbx_seq_one_letter_code
_entity_poly.pdbx_strand_id
1 'polypeptide(L)'
;MGGSGGDGHFDERGEASGGLPVEIAFLSRHGVAPSGLALVAQRAGRNGTEPARELLALGLINEDGFYRAFAAELDLPFHAGDFDLVSGGDYGAILRGGIAPVTGDATPSLRFILAPEGPALRRMLEAGPRQRNDIAVVTPRRFGEALRRANAATLAIRAANLDTAGLARDSARTGTSRGQRITAAIAAAGTATGGVFAPLETFFSVALLLGPVFLGLILLRLAAAIERPAPDLWRQQRWRVDDSRLPVYTVAVPLYREEAVLRQMLRALSALDYPALGSKLTR
;
A
#
# COMPACT_ATOMS: atom_id res chain seq x y z
N MET A 1 22.93 39.64 13.06
CA MET A 1 23.26 39.39 11.63
C MET A 1 23.76 37.96 11.52
N GLY A 2 22.94 37.06 11.02
CA GLY A 2 23.27 35.64 10.82
C GLY A 2 22.24 35.08 9.86
N GLY A 3 22.68 34.82 8.64
CA GLY A 3 21.83 34.58 7.46
C GLY A 3 21.12 33.23 7.50
N SER A 4 19.87 33.26 7.05
CA SER A 4 19.01 32.11 6.75
C SER A 4 19.25 31.66 5.31
N GLY A 5 19.97 30.56 5.11
CA GLY A 5 19.74 29.65 3.98
C GLY A 5 18.70 28.62 4.45
N GLY A 6 17.63 28.30 3.75
CA GLY A 6 17.50 28.10 2.31
C GLY A 6 17.21 26.61 2.13
N ASP A 7 15.98 26.26 1.73
CA ASP A 7 15.61 24.98 1.09
C ASP A 7 14.14 25.07 0.62
N GLY A 8 13.95 25.86 -0.43
CA GLY A 8 12.75 25.85 -1.27
C GLY A 8 13.19 25.56 -2.70
N HIS A 9 13.71 24.36 -2.96
CA HIS A 9 14.05 23.94 -4.32
C HIS A 9 12.78 23.35 -4.96
N PHE A 10 11.93 24.23 -5.49
CA PHE A 10 10.96 23.83 -6.50
C PHE A 10 11.75 23.55 -7.78
N ASP A 11 11.73 22.29 -8.18
CA ASP A 11 12.44 21.72 -9.32
C ASP A 11 11.89 22.27 -10.64
N GLU A 12 12.23 23.51 -10.96
CA GLU A 12 12.16 24.08 -12.30
C GLU A 12 13.31 23.52 -13.13
N ARG A 13 13.09 22.39 -13.83
CA ARG A 13 13.76 22.05 -15.11
C ARG A 13 13.31 20.68 -15.65
N GLY A 14 12.29 20.74 -16.49
CA GLY A 14 11.84 19.62 -17.34
C GLY A 14 10.95 20.07 -18.50
N GLU A 15 11.16 21.29 -18.99
CA GLU A 15 10.40 21.84 -20.12
C GLU A 15 11.04 21.38 -21.43
N ALA A 16 10.31 20.58 -22.22
CA ALA A 16 10.68 20.24 -23.58
C ALA A 16 9.64 20.79 -24.56
N SER A 17 10.12 21.48 -25.60
CA SER A 17 9.37 22.12 -26.72
C SER A 17 7.99 22.69 -26.34
N GLY A 18 7.97 23.98 -25.96
CA GLY A 18 6.73 24.77 -25.84
C GLY A 18 6.13 24.91 -24.44
N GLY A 19 6.93 24.73 -23.38
CA GLY A 19 6.46 24.90 -21.98
C GLY A 19 5.62 23.74 -21.44
N LEU A 20 5.62 22.59 -22.13
CA LEU A 20 4.93 21.38 -21.68
C LEU A 20 5.87 20.50 -20.83
N PRO A 21 5.35 19.86 -19.76
CA PRO A 21 6.09 18.84 -19.02
C PRO A 21 6.54 17.70 -19.94
N VAL A 22 7.77 17.23 -19.77
CA VAL A 22 8.38 16.17 -20.58
C VAL A 22 7.53 14.89 -20.64
N GLU A 23 6.77 14.58 -19.59
CA GLU A 23 5.91 13.39 -19.48
C GLU A 23 4.70 13.41 -20.42
N ILE A 24 4.35 14.57 -20.97
CA ILE A 24 3.22 14.71 -21.89
C ILE A 24 3.63 15.36 -23.22
N ALA A 25 4.80 16.01 -23.28
CA ALA A 25 5.28 16.71 -24.46
C ALA A 25 5.43 15.78 -25.68
N PHE A 26 5.89 14.54 -25.48
CA PHE A 26 6.08 13.57 -26.57
C PHE A 26 4.77 13.18 -27.26
N LEU A 27 3.62 13.24 -26.56
CA LEU A 27 2.31 12.86 -27.11
C LEU A 27 1.83 13.77 -28.24
N SER A 28 2.38 14.98 -28.35
CA SER A 28 2.14 15.87 -29.49
C SER A 28 2.56 15.23 -30.81
N ARG A 29 3.63 14.42 -30.80
CA ARG A 29 4.11 13.64 -31.96
C ARG A 29 3.25 12.40 -32.26
N HIS A 30 2.43 11.98 -31.30
CA HIS A 30 1.59 10.79 -31.40
C HIS A 30 0.10 11.13 -31.58
N GLY A 31 -0.21 12.35 -32.03
CA GLY A 31 -1.56 12.73 -32.47
C GLY A 31 -2.46 13.31 -31.39
N VAL A 32 -1.95 13.62 -30.19
CA VAL A 32 -2.73 14.32 -29.15
C VAL A 32 -2.70 15.83 -29.39
N ALA A 33 -3.87 16.47 -29.39
CA ALA A 33 -4.00 17.89 -29.65
C ALA A 33 -3.20 18.75 -28.63
N PRO A 34 -2.34 19.68 -29.08
CA PRO A 34 -1.52 20.51 -28.19
C PRO A 34 -2.33 21.33 -27.17
N SER A 35 -3.55 21.75 -27.54
CA SER A 35 -4.48 22.45 -26.66
C SER A 35 -4.94 21.61 -25.47
N GLY A 36 -5.13 20.29 -25.68
CA GLY A 36 -5.47 19.35 -24.61
C GLY A 36 -4.30 19.13 -23.65
N LEU A 37 -3.08 19.03 -24.17
CA LEU A 37 -1.86 18.87 -23.36
C LEU A 37 -1.57 20.12 -22.51
N ALA A 38 -1.81 21.33 -23.05
CA ALA A 38 -1.67 22.57 -22.30
C ALA A 38 -2.67 22.66 -21.13
N LEU A 39 -3.92 22.23 -21.34
CA LEU A 39 -4.92 22.14 -20.28
C LEU A 39 -4.51 21.16 -19.17
N VAL A 40 -3.96 20.01 -19.55
CA VAL A 40 -3.44 19.02 -18.61
C VAL A 40 -2.30 19.60 -17.78
N ALA A 41 -1.32 20.24 -18.42
CA ALA A 41 -0.19 20.87 -17.74
C ALA A 41 -0.66 21.93 -16.72
N GLN A 42 -1.63 22.77 -17.11
CA GLN A 42 -2.20 23.78 -16.22
C GLN A 42 -2.92 23.14 -15.02
N ARG A 43 -3.71 22.09 -15.24
CA ARG A 43 -4.41 21.39 -14.16
C ARG A 43 -3.47 20.67 -13.21
N ALA A 44 -2.46 19.98 -13.75
CA ALA A 44 -1.42 19.31 -12.98
C ALA A 44 -0.68 20.32 -12.08
N GLY A 45 -0.26 21.46 -12.63
CA GLY A 45 0.39 22.53 -11.86
C GLY A 45 -0.51 23.12 -10.77
N ARG A 46 -1.79 23.32 -11.04
CA ARG A 46 -2.74 23.85 -10.05
C ARG A 46 -3.05 22.86 -8.92
N ASN A 47 -3.14 21.57 -9.24
CA ASN A 47 -3.54 20.52 -8.31
C ASN A 47 -2.33 19.87 -7.60
N GLY A 48 -1.10 20.14 -8.05
CA GLY A 48 0.10 19.44 -7.57
C GLY A 48 0.11 17.95 -7.94
N THR A 49 -0.56 17.58 -9.02
CA THR A 49 -0.70 16.19 -9.49
C THR A 49 0.22 15.91 -10.68
N GLU A 50 0.50 14.64 -10.94
CA GLU A 50 1.36 14.24 -12.05
C GLU A 50 0.68 14.48 -13.41
N PRO A 51 1.35 15.12 -14.40
CA PRO A 51 0.75 15.42 -15.69
C PRO A 51 0.21 14.19 -16.45
N ALA A 52 0.93 13.07 -16.43
CA ALA A 52 0.48 11.82 -17.06
C ALA A 52 -0.79 11.26 -16.39
N ARG A 53 -0.93 11.41 -15.07
CA ARG A 53 -2.09 10.95 -14.32
C ARG A 53 -3.33 11.81 -14.60
N GLU A 54 -3.15 13.13 -14.67
CA GLU A 54 -4.21 14.06 -15.08
C GLU A 54 -4.67 13.80 -16.51
N LEU A 55 -3.74 13.52 -17.44
CA LEU A 55 -4.07 13.17 -18.81
C LEU A 55 -4.99 11.95 -18.90
N LEU A 56 -4.65 10.87 -18.18
CA LEU A 56 -5.46 9.66 -18.13
C LEU A 56 -6.80 9.89 -17.43
N ALA A 57 -6.82 10.69 -16.37
CA ALA A 57 -8.05 11.05 -15.66
C ALA A 57 -9.02 11.87 -16.51
N LEU A 58 -8.50 12.71 -17.41
CA LEU A 58 -9.30 13.47 -18.37
C LEU A 58 -9.78 12.65 -19.57
N GLY A 59 -9.31 11.41 -19.71
CA GLY A 59 -9.69 10.52 -20.81
C GLY A 59 -9.23 11.01 -22.17
N LEU A 60 -8.24 11.92 -22.23
CA LEU A 60 -7.69 12.41 -23.50
C LEU A 60 -6.94 11.30 -24.26
N ILE A 61 -6.41 10.33 -23.53
CA ILE A 61 -5.84 9.10 -24.06
C ILE A 61 -6.12 7.97 -23.05
N ASN A 62 -6.26 6.75 -23.54
CA ASN A 62 -6.31 5.57 -22.68
C ASN A 62 -4.91 5.13 -22.23
N GLU A 63 -4.83 4.31 -21.18
CA GLU A 63 -3.56 3.82 -20.63
C GLU A 63 -2.73 3.06 -21.68
N ASP A 64 -3.37 2.17 -22.45
CA ASP A 64 -2.71 1.43 -23.54
C ASP A 64 -2.16 2.37 -24.63
N GLY A 65 -2.89 3.41 -25.00
CA GLY A 65 -2.46 4.39 -26.00
C GLY A 65 -1.29 5.23 -25.49
N PHE A 66 -1.32 5.64 -24.22
CA PHE A 66 -0.23 6.38 -23.59
C PHE A 66 1.06 5.55 -23.59
N TYR A 67 1.00 4.31 -23.09
CA TYR A 67 2.19 3.46 -23.00
C TYR A 67 2.67 2.94 -24.36
N ARG A 68 1.78 2.84 -25.36
CA ARG A 68 2.19 2.58 -26.75
C ARG A 68 2.93 3.77 -27.37
N ALA A 69 2.46 4.99 -27.13
CA ALA A 69 3.17 6.20 -27.56
C ALA A 69 4.52 6.34 -26.84
N PHE A 70 4.57 6.03 -25.54
CA PHE A 70 5.80 6.02 -24.75
C PHE A 70 6.81 4.97 -25.28
N ALA A 71 6.36 3.77 -25.62
CA ALA A 71 7.19 2.75 -26.23
C ALA A 71 7.76 3.20 -27.58
N ALA A 72 6.93 3.83 -28.41
CA ALA A 72 7.34 4.36 -29.72
C ALA A 72 8.36 5.51 -29.61
N GLU A 73 8.23 6.38 -28.61
CA GLU A 73 9.18 7.48 -28.35
C GLU A 73 10.57 6.96 -27.96
N LEU A 74 10.64 5.82 -27.25
CA LEU A 74 11.90 5.18 -26.85
C LEU A 74 12.41 4.15 -27.86
N ASP A 75 11.69 3.92 -28.96
CA ASP A 75 11.95 2.82 -29.91
C ASP A 75 12.09 1.46 -29.21
N LEU A 76 11.11 1.17 -28.35
CA LEU A 76 10.98 -0.08 -27.62
C LEU A 76 9.69 -0.80 -28.04
N PRO A 77 9.67 -2.15 -28.05
CA PRO A 77 8.46 -2.91 -28.29
C PRO A 77 7.44 -2.72 -27.16
N PHE A 78 6.17 -2.49 -27.52
CA PHE A 78 5.05 -2.53 -26.57
C PHE A 78 4.47 -3.95 -26.52
N HIS A 79 4.45 -4.56 -25.32
CA HIS A 79 3.91 -5.92 -25.14
C HIS A 79 2.51 -5.86 -24.52
N ALA A 80 1.51 -6.29 -25.29
CA ALA A 80 0.11 -6.33 -24.86
C ALA A 80 -0.35 -7.72 -24.39
N GLY A 81 0.44 -8.75 -24.67
CA GLY A 81 0.14 -10.14 -24.34
C GLY A 81 0.47 -10.50 -22.89
N ASP A 82 0.27 -11.77 -22.56
CA ASP A 82 0.66 -12.31 -21.26
C ASP A 82 2.19 -12.43 -21.15
N PHE A 83 2.68 -12.30 -19.93
CA PHE A 83 4.08 -12.46 -19.56
C PHE A 83 4.17 -12.85 -18.09
N ASP A 84 5.28 -13.48 -17.74
CA ASP A 84 5.60 -13.87 -16.38
C ASP A 84 6.90 -13.23 -15.93
N LEU A 85 6.87 -12.65 -14.73
CA LEU A 85 8.02 -12.00 -14.12
C LEU A 85 8.73 -12.98 -13.19
N VAL A 86 10.03 -12.78 -13.00
CA VAL A 86 10.78 -13.54 -12.00
C VAL A 86 10.25 -13.20 -10.61
N SER A 87 9.92 -14.23 -9.83
CA SER A 87 9.47 -14.08 -8.44
C SER A 87 10.60 -13.58 -7.53
N GLY A 88 10.27 -12.75 -6.54
CA GLY A 88 11.21 -12.27 -5.53
C GLY A 88 11.46 -10.77 -5.56
N GLY A 89 12.41 -10.34 -4.73
CA GLY A 89 12.72 -8.92 -4.51
C GLY A 89 11.72 -8.20 -3.60
N ASP A 90 11.96 -6.91 -3.39
CA ASP A 90 11.02 -6.05 -2.66
C ASP A 90 9.90 -5.59 -3.60
N TYR A 91 8.72 -6.19 -3.47
CA TYR A 91 7.52 -5.85 -4.23
C TYR A 91 7.27 -4.34 -4.30
N GLY A 92 7.41 -3.61 -3.20
CA GLY A 92 7.16 -2.17 -3.16
C GLY A 92 8.24 -1.35 -3.87
N ALA A 93 9.49 -1.82 -3.87
CA ALA A 93 10.57 -1.19 -4.63
C ALA A 93 10.44 -1.46 -6.13
N ILE A 94 10.10 -2.70 -6.52
CA ILE A 94 9.92 -3.10 -7.92
C ILE A 94 8.73 -2.37 -8.53
N LEU A 95 7.61 -2.28 -7.81
CA LEU A 95 6.41 -1.56 -8.27
C LEU A 95 6.69 -0.07 -8.48
N ARG A 96 7.41 0.58 -7.56
CA ARG A 96 7.80 2.00 -7.70
C ARG A 96 8.86 2.23 -8.78
N GLY A 97 9.75 1.26 -8.98
CA GLY A 97 10.77 1.32 -10.02
C GLY A 97 10.18 1.12 -11.41
N GLY A 98 9.10 0.33 -11.53
CA GLY A 98 8.47 0.02 -12.81
C GLY A 98 9.37 -0.80 -13.73
N ILE A 99 10.29 -1.61 -13.18
CA ILE A 99 11.20 -2.47 -13.95
C ILE A 99 11.26 -3.84 -13.29
N ALA A 100 11.05 -4.91 -14.06
CA ALA A 100 11.22 -6.27 -13.57
C ALA A 100 11.77 -7.21 -14.66
N PRO A 101 12.60 -8.20 -14.28
CA PRO A 101 13.05 -9.24 -15.21
C PRO A 101 11.92 -10.21 -15.55
N VAL A 102 11.94 -10.68 -16.80
CA VAL A 102 10.97 -11.63 -17.36
C VAL A 102 11.52 -13.05 -17.26
N THR A 103 10.64 -14.01 -17.00
CA THR A 103 10.97 -15.43 -17.10
C THR A 103 11.02 -15.83 -18.57
N GLY A 104 12.14 -16.37 -19.03
CA GLY A 104 12.42 -16.61 -20.46
C GLY A 104 11.52 -17.62 -21.18
N ASP A 105 10.53 -18.21 -20.51
CA ASP A 105 9.66 -19.24 -21.08
C ASP A 105 8.59 -18.68 -22.03
N ALA A 106 8.08 -17.47 -21.80
CA ALA A 106 6.99 -16.90 -22.62
C ALA A 106 7.50 -16.14 -23.86
N THR A 107 8.68 -15.53 -23.77
CA THR A 107 9.28 -14.72 -24.84
C THR A 107 10.81 -14.73 -24.69
N PRO A 108 11.52 -15.64 -25.38
CA PRO A 108 12.96 -15.88 -25.17
C PRO A 108 13.86 -14.67 -25.43
N SER A 109 13.39 -13.71 -26.23
CA SER A 109 14.12 -12.48 -26.53
C SER A 109 13.95 -11.40 -25.46
N LEU A 110 12.88 -11.42 -24.66
CA LEU A 110 12.57 -10.39 -23.67
C LEU A 110 13.21 -10.71 -22.32
N ARG A 111 14.08 -9.83 -21.86
CA ARG A 111 14.77 -9.93 -20.56
C ARG A 111 14.14 -9.06 -19.49
N PHE A 112 13.64 -7.88 -19.87
CA PHE A 112 13.07 -6.92 -18.92
C PHE A 112 11.77 -6.32 -19.43
N ILE A 113 10.89 -6.01 -18.50
CA ILE A 113 9.67 -5.25 -18.74
C ILE A 113 9.72 -3.94 -17.97
N LEU A 114 9.25 -2.88 -18.64
CA LEU A 114 9.17 -1.51 -18.16
C LEU A 114 7.71 -1.06 -18.07
N ALA A 115 7.31 -0.55 -16.92
CA ALA A 115 6.08 0.19 -16.71
C ALA A 115 6.32 1.32 -15.68
N PRO A 116 7.15 2.31 -16.03
CA PRO A 116 7.54 3.36 -15.09
C PRO A 116 6.40 4.36 -14.87
N GLU A 117 6.17 4.73 -13.61
CA GLU A 117 5.23 5.79 -13.22
C GLU A 117 5.97 6.97 -12.56
N GLY A 118 5.35 8.16 -12.59
CA GLY A 118 5.82 9.35 -11.90
C GLY A 118 7.28 9.71 -12.19
N PRO A 119 8.14 9.92 -11.16
CA PRO A 119 9.53 10.28 -11.36
C PRO A 119 10.37 9.22 -12.10
N ALA A 120 9.95 7.96 -12.11
CA ALA A 120 10.63 6.93 -12.91
C ALA A 120 10.34 7.11 -14.40
N LEU A 121 9.13 7.54 -14.77
CA LEU A 121 8.75 7.83 -16.15
C LEU A 121 9.58 8.97 -16.72
N ARG A 122 9.70 10.08 -15.97
CA ARG A 122 10.55 11.23 -16.35
C ARG A 122 11.98 10.81 -16.63
N ARG A 123 12.61 10.10 -15.68
CA ARG A 123 13.98 9.60 -15.83
C ARG A 123 14.16 8.68 -17.04
N MET A 124 13.14 7.87 -17.34
CA MET A 124 13.18 6.97 -18.50
C MET A 124 13.04 7.73 -19.83
N LEU A 125 12.26 8.80 -19.87
CA LEU A 125 12.18 9.68 -21.05
C LEU A 125 13.51 10.41 -21.31
N GLU A 126 14.14 10.89 -20.24
CA GLU A 126 15.39 11.67 -20.31
C GLU A 126 16.62 10.80 -20.62
N ALA A 127 16.76 9.66 -19.94
CA ALA A 127 17.97 8.84 -19.94
C ALA A 127 17.71 7.33 -20.12
N GLY A 128 16.50 6.94 -20.53
CA GLY A 128 16.13 5.54 -20.67
C GLY A 128 16.81 4.82 -21.84
N PRO A 129 16.71 3.48 -21.87
CA PRO A 129 17.23 2.67 -22.96
C PRO A 129 16.44 2.94 -24.24
N ARG A 130 17.15 3.00 -25.37
CA ARG A 130 16.56 3.16 -26.71
C ARG A 130 17.03 2.05 -27.64
N GLN A 131 16.22 1.70 -28.64
CA GLN A 131 16.58 0.74 -29.70
C GLN A 131 16.97 -0.65 -29.15
N ARG A 132 16.18 -1.15 -28.20
CA ARG A 132 16.44 -2.44 -27.55
C ARG A 132 15.26 -3.39 -27.70
N ASN A 133 15.54 -4.57 -28.24
CA ASN A 133 14.54 -5.63 -28.45
C ASN A 133 14.48 -6.61 -27.26
N ASP A 134 15.40 -6.50 -26.30
CA ASP A 134 15.43 -7.29 -25.07
C ASP A 134 14.60 -6.68 -23.93
N ILE A 135 14.00 -5.52 -24.16
CA ILE A 135 13.22 -4.77 -23.19
C ILE A 135 11.88 -4.41 -23.82
N ALA A 136 10.77 -4.68 -23.12
CA ALA A 136 9.44 -4.29 -23.57
C ALA A 136 8.77 -3.32 -22.60
N VAL A 137 7.98 -2.41 -23.15
CA VAL A 137 7.11 -1.52 -22.38
C VAL A 137 5.74 -2.17 -22.23
N VAL A 138 5.16 -2.09 -21.03
CA VAL A 138 3.79 -2.51 -20.74
C VAL A 138 3.08 -1.43 -19.92
N THR A 139 1.76 -1.56 -19.79
CA THR A 139 0.96 -0.71 -18.89
C THR A 139 1.22 -1.05 -17.41
N PRO A 140 1.25 -0.07 -16.49
CA PRO A 140 1.35 -0.28 -15.04
C PRO A 140 0.32 -1.25 -14.49
N ARG A 141 -0.91 -1.24 -15.03
CA ARG A 141 -1.95 -2.21 -14.66
C ARG A 141 -1.50 -3.65 -14.89
N ARG A 142 -1.04 -3.98 -16.11
CA ARG A 142 -0.52 -5.32 -16.46
C ARG A 142 0.74 -5.66 -15.68
N PHE A 143 1.66 -4.71 -15.49
CA PHE A 143 2.87 -4.91 -14.70
C PHE A 143 2.55 -5.29 -13.25
N GLY A 144 1.66 -4.52 -12.61
CA GLY A 144 1.21 -4.80 -11.24
C GLY A 144 0.44 -6.11 -11.11
N GLU A 145 -0.35 -6.50 -12.12
CA GLU A 145 -0.99 -7.82 -12.17
C GLU A 145 0.03 -8.96 -12.27
N ALA A 146 0.99 -8.87 -13.20
CA ALA A 146 2.04 -9.87 -13.37
C ALA A 146 2.95 -9.97 -12.13
N LEU A 147 3.32 -8.84 -11.53
CA LEU A 147 4.16 -8.80 -10.33
C LEU A 147 3.44 -9.41 -9.12
N ARG A 148 2.13 -9.16 -8.98
CA ARG A 148 1.29 -9.80 -7.95
C ARG A 148 1.17 -11.30 -8.18
N ARG A 149 0.96 -11.76 -9.42
CA ARG A 149 0.93 -13.19 -9.75
C ARG A 149 2.26 -13.86 -9.41
N ALA A 150 3.39 -13.28 -9.82
CA ALA A 150 4.73 -13.82 -9.57
C ALA A 150 5.08 -13.89 -8.06
N ASN A 151 4.56 -12.97 -7.25
CA ASN A 151 4.84 -12.89 -5.81
C ASN A 151 3.66 -13.32 -4.92
N ALA A 152 2.65 -14.01 -5.48
CA ALA A 152 1.39 -14.28 -4.78
C ALA A 152 1.60 -15.01 -3.44
N ALA A 153 2.46 -16.03 -3.40
CA ALA A 153 2.76 -16.78 -2.18
C ALA A 153 3.41 -15.89 -1.10
N THR A 154 4.45 -15.13 -1.46
CA THR A 154 5.16 -14.24 -0.54
C THR A 154 4.27 -13.11 -0.04
N LEU A 155 3.42 -12.55 -0.91
CA LEU A 155 2.46 -11.51 -0.56
C LEU A 155 1.38 -12.05 0.38
N ALA A 156 0.88 -13.27 0.15
CA ALA A 156 -0.08 -13.91 1.04
C ALA A 156 0.50 -14.17 2.44
N ILE A 157 1.74 -14.65 2.53
CA ILE A 157 2.46 -14.83 3.80
C ILE A 157 2.60 -13.50 4.54
N ARG A 158 3.04 -12.44 3.84
CA ARG A 158 3.18 -11.10 4.42
C ARG A 158 1.85 -10.51 4.87
N ALA A 159 0.80 -10.66 4.07
CA ALA A 159 -0.55 -10.19 4.39
C ALA A 159 -1.15 -10.92 5.61
N ALA A 160 -0.81 -12.20 5.80
CA ALA A 160 -1.21 -12.99 6.95
C ALA A 160 -0.32 -12.77 8.20
N ASN A 161 0.65 -11.84 8.15
CA ASN A 161 1.69 -11.66 9.19
C ASN A 161 2.45 -12.95 9.54
N LEU A 162 2.52 -13.89 8.59
CA LEU A 162 3.26 -15.15 8.73
C LEU A 162 4.72 -15.02 8.29
N ASP A 163 5.16 -13.83 7.90
CA ASP A 163 6.56 -13.54 7.64
C ASP A 163 7.34 -13.45 8.96
N THR A 164 8.67 -13.54 8.88
CA THR A 164 9.54 -13.52 10.07
C THR A 164 9.31 -12.28 10.95
N ALA A 165 9.00 -11.13 10.33
CA ALA A 165 8.70 -9.89 11.02
C ALA A 165 7.28 -9.87 11.63
N GLY A 166 6.26 -10.41 10.95
CA GLY A 166 4.91 -10.57 11.49
C GLY A 166 4.87 -11.57 12.64
N LEU A 167 5.50 -12.73 12.47
CA LEU A 167 5.68 -13.71 13.54
C LEU A 167 6.45 -13.13 14.73
N ALA A 168 7.42 -12.23 14.52
CA ALA A 168 8.10 -11.56 15.63
C ALA A 168 7.22 -10.53 16.35
N ARG A 169 6.25 -9.91 15.66
CA ARG A 169 5.29 -8.95 16.24
C ARG A 169 4.19 -9.65 17.02
N ASP A 170 3.68 -10.77 16.49
CA ASP A 170 2.52 -11.47 17.04
C ASP A 170 2.91 -12.63 17.96
N SER A 171 4.19 -12.99 18.02
CA SER A 171 4.65 -14.04 18.93
C SER A 171 5.17 -13.46 20.23
N ALA A 172 4.63 -13.95 21.35
CA ALA A 172 5.26 -13.95 22.66
C ALA A 172 6.53 -14.85 22.71
N ARG A 173 7.26 -14.96 21.58
CA ARG A 173 8.45 -15.80 21.41
C ARG A 173 9.60 -15.32 22.30
N THR A 174 9.71 -14.02 22.50
CA THR A 174 10.52 -13.47 23.58
C THR A 174 9.71 -13.56 24.86
N GLY A 175 9.69 -14.76 25.46
CA GLY A 175 9.23 -14.91 26.84
C GLY A 175 9.95 -13.92 27.77
N THR A 176 9.42 -13.74 28.98
CA THR A 176 9.90 -12.76 29.98
C THR A 176 11.42 -12.63 29.98
N SER A 177 11.93 -11.42 29.74
CA SER A 177 13.38 -11.19 29.61
C SER A 177 14.11 -11.53 30.91
N ARG A 178 15.41 -11.89 30.84
CA ARG A 178 16.20 -12.24 32.05
C ARG A 178 16.18 -11.10 33.08
N GLY A 179 16.22 -9.85 32.61
CA GLY A 179 16.08 -8.66 33.46
C GLY A 179 14.71 -8.60 34.15
N GLN A 180 13.61 -8.78 33.42
CA GLN A 180 12.26 -8.82 34.01
C GLN A 180 12.12 -9.91 35.07
N ARG A 181 12.70 -11.11 34.86
CA ARG A 181 12.68 -12.20 35.85
C ARG A 181 13.46 -11.84 37.11
N ILE A 182 14.66 -11.26 36.96
CA ILE A 182 15.50 -10.85 38.09
C ILE A 182 14.80 -9.73 38.87
N THR A 183 14.29 -8.70 38.18
CA THR A 183 13.56 -7.60 38.83
C THR A 183 12.30 -8.11 39.53
N ALA A 184 11.54 -9.01 38.92
CA ALA A 184 10.36 -9.61 39.57
C ALA A 184 10.73 -10.44 40.80
N ALA A 185 11.81 -11.23 40.73
CA ALA A 185 12.30 -12.01 41.86
C ALA A 185 12.79 -11.11 43.02
N ILE A 186 13.54 -10.04 42.72
CA ILE A 186 13.98 -9.06 43.72
C ILE A 186 12.79 -8.34 44.35
N ALA A 187 11.82 -7.91 43.53
CA ALA A 187 10.62 -7.26 44.03
C ALA A 187 9.83 -8.19 44.96
N ALA A 188 9.63 -9.45 44.57
CA ALA A 188 8.94 -10.45 45.39
C ALA A 188 9.68 -10.72 46.71
N ALA A 189 11.01 -10.89 46.67
CA ALA A 189 11.82 -11.10 47.86
C ALA A 189 11.80 -9.86 48.79
N GLY A 190 11.86 -8.65 48.23
CA GLY A 190 11.77 -7.40 48.97
C GLY A 190 10.42 -7.23 49.66
N THR A 191 9.32 -7.49 48.95
CA THR A 191 7.97 -7.45 49.54
C THR A 191 7.79 -8.50 50.62
N ALA A 192 8.29 -9.73 50.44
CA ALA A 192 8.20 -10.78 51.44
C ALA A 192 9.00 -10.42 52.71
N THR A 193 10.23 -9.92 52.54
CA THR A 193 11.09 -9.49 53.65
C THR A 193 10.47 -8.31 54.40
N GLY A 194 10.00 -7.29 53.68
CA GLY A 194 9.31 -6.14 54.27
C GLY A 194 8.05 -6.54 55.03
N GLY A 195 7.28 -7.51 54.50
CA GLY A 195 6.08 -8.03 55.15
C GLY A 195 6.36 -8.68 56.51
N VAL A 196 7.55 -9.26 56.71
CA VAL A 196 7.96 -9.88 57.98
C VAL A 196 8.46 -8.84 58.99
N PHE A 197 9.30 -7.89 58.57
CA PHE A 197 9.94 -6.94 59.48
C PHE A 197 9.15 -5.65 59.73
N ALA A 198 8.36 -5.19 58.75
CA ALA A 198 7.58 -3.96 58.81
C ALA A 198 6.29 -4.08 57.97
N PRO A 199 5.30 -4.88 58.43
CA PRO A 199 4.12 -5.25 57.64
C PRO A 199 3.27 -4.04 57.20
N LEU A 200 3.05 -3.08 58.11
CA LEU A 200 2.25 -1.88 57.83
C LEU A 200 2.94 -0.96 56.82
N GLU A 201 4.23 -0.67 56.99
CA GLU A 201 4.97 0.20 56.07
C GLU A 201 5.11 -0.42 54.68
N THR A 202 5.33 -1.73 54.62
CA THR A 202 5.39 -2.47 53.34
C THR A 202 4.04 -2.43 52.62
N PHE A 203 2.94 -2.61 53.35
CA PHE A 203 1.59 -2.50 52.79
C PHE A 203 1.33 -1.11 52.20
N PHE A 204 1.61 -0.04 52.94
CA PHE A 204 1.43 1.33 52.45
C PHE A 204 2.32 1.63 51.25
N SER A 205 3.57 1.14 51.24
CA SER A 205 4.51 1.35 50.14
C SER A 205 4.04 0.65 48.85
N VAL A 206 3.57 -0.59 48.96
CA VAL A 206 3.01 -1.33 47.81
C VAL A 206 1.73 -0.68 47.32
N ALA A 207 0.83 -0.28 48.23
CA ALA A 207 -0.41 0.40 47.88
C ALA A 207 -0.17 1.75 47.20
N LEU A 208 0.81 2.53 47.66
CA LEU A 208 1.20 3.80 47.06
C LEU A 208 1.78 3.61 45.65
N LEU A 209 2.49 2.52 45.41
CA LEU A 209 3.09 2.21 44.10
C LEU A 209 2.08 1.64 43.10
N LEU A 210 1.22 0.70 43.53
CA LEU A 210 0.20 0.09 42.67
C LEU A 210 -1.01 1.01 42.44
N GLY A 211 -1.36 1.86 43.41
CA GLY A 211 -2.54 2.72 43.38
C GLY A 211 -2.66 3.57 42.10
N PRO A 212 -1.63 4.37 41.74
CA PRO A 212 -1.64 5.16 40.51
C PRO A 212 -1.72 4.31 39.24
N VAL A 213 -1.09 3.14 39.22
CA VAL A 213 -1.16 2.21 38.08
C VAL A 213 -2.58 1.69 37.90
N PHE A 214 -3.21 1.23 38.97
CA PHE A 214 -4.60 0.79 38.96
C PHE A 214 -5.56 1.92 38.58
N LEU A 215 -5.34 3.12 39.12
CA LEU A 215 -6.13 4.30 38.78
C LEU A 215 -6.00 4.62 37.28
N GLY A 216 -4.79 4.62 36.74
CA GLY A 216 -4.55 4.82 35.30
C GLY A 216 -5.24 3.77 34.42
N LEU A 217 -5.21 2.50 34.83
CA LEU A 217 -5.92 1.42 34.11
C LEU A 217 -7.45 1.58 34.18
N ILE A 218 -7.98 1.99 35.33
CA ILE A 218 -9.41 2.26 35.50
C ILE A 218 -9.81 3.46 34.64
N LEU A 219 -9.04 4.54 34.65
CA LEU A 219 -9.28 5.71 33.81
C LEU A 219 -9.19 5.38 32.33
N LEU A 220 -8.24 4.54 31.91
CA LEU A 220 -8.14 4.07 30.54
C LEU A 220 -9.35 3.21 30.14
N ARG A 221 -9.77 2.28 31.00
CA ARG A 221 -10.98 1.47 30.77
C ARG A 221 -12.23 2.34 30.72
N LEU A 222 -12.31 3.35 31.58
CA LEU A 222 -13.43 4.29 31.60
C LEU A 222 -13.41 5.18 30.35
N ALA A 223 -12.25 5.65 29.92
CA ALA A 223 -12.08 6.39 28.68
C ALA A 223 -12.52 5.54 27.49
N ALA A 224 -12.09 4.29 27.40
CA ALA A 224 -12.51 3.36 26.35
C ALA A 224 -14.01 3.01 26.41
N ALA A 225 -14.62 3.02 27.60
CA ALA A 225 -16.05 2.78 27.77
C ALA A 225 -16.92 4.02 27.48
N ILE A 226 -16.40 5.22 27.76
CA ILE A 226 -17.05 6.51 27.45
C ILE A 226 -16.88 6.85 25.98
N GLU A 227 -15.78 6.43 25.36
CA GLU A 227 -15.55 6.54 23.94
C GLU A 227 -16.70 5.86 23.21
N ARG A 228 -17.57 6.69 22.64
CA ARG A 228 -18.71 6.21 21.89
C ARG A 228 -18.15 5.35 20.76
N PRO A 229 -18.74 4.18 20.47
CA PRO A 229 -18.40 3.47 19.24
C PRO A 229 -18.48 4.50 18.12
N ALA A 230 -17.41 4.60 17.33
CA ALA A 230 -17.31 5.57 16.26
C ALA A 230 -18.66 5.63 15.55
N PRO A 231 -19.27 6.83 15.39
CA PRO A 231 -20.60 6.92 14.81
C PRO A 231 -20.57 6.08 13.53
N ASP A 232 -21.56 5.21 13.36
CA ASP A 232 -21.73 4.46 12.12
C ASP A 232 -21.86 5.49 11.00
N LEU A 233 -20.72 5.86 10.40
CA LEU A 233 -20.66 6.84 9.31
C LEU A 233 -21.57 6.37 8.17
N TRP A 234 -21.74 5.05 8.04
CA TRP A 234 -22.69 4.36 7.18
C TRP A 234 -24.16 4.69 7.42
N ARG A 235 -24.59 4.94 8.67
CA ARG A 235 -25.99 5.30 8.99
C ARG A 235 -26.27 6.80 8.87
N GLN A 236 -25.26 7.65 9.04
CA GLN A 236 -25.43 9.10 8.95
C GLN A 236 -25.24 9.64 7.52
N GLN A 237 -24.49 8.94 6.68
CA GLN A 237 -24.29 9.34 5.29
C GLN A 237 -25.48 8.88 4.43
N ARG A 238 -26.43 9.78 4.19
CA ARG A 238 -27.58 9.57 3.26
C ARG A 238 -27.17 9.32 1.80
N TRP A 239 -25.87 9.26 1.49
CA TRP A 239 -25.34 9.00 0.17
C TRP A 239 -25.17 7.50 -0.05
N ARG A 240 -26.28 6.77 -0.14
CA ARG A 240 -26.23 5.39 -0.64
C ARG A 240 -25.89 5.44 -2.12
N VAL A 241 -24.69 4.97 -2.47
CA VAL A 241 -24.32 4.70 -3.85
C VAL A 241 -25.24 3.61 -4.37
N ASP A 242 -25.78 3.76 -5.57
CA ASP A 242 -26.59 2.73 -6.22
C ASP A 242 -25.82 1.40 -6.25
N ASP A 243 -26.46 0.32 -5.82
CA ASP A 243 -25.86 -1.02 -5.74
C ASP A 243 -25.20 -1.46 -7.06
N SER A 244 -25.69 -0.95 -8.20
CA SER A 244 -25.14 -1.22 -9.54
C SER A 244 -23.76 -0.59 -9.80
N ARG A 245 -23.38 0.42 -9.01
CA ARG A 245 -22.08 1.12 -9.11
C ARG A 245 -21.06 0.63 -8.10
N LEU A 246 -21.45 -0.31 -7.23
CA LEU A 246 -20.54 -0.91 -6.26
C LEU A 246 -19.56 -1.85 -6.99
N PRO A 247 -18.24 -1.75 -6.73
CA PRO A 247 -17.26 -2.62 -7.37
C PRO A 247 -17.46 -4.08 -6.98
N VAL A 248 -17.16 -5.02 -7.86
CA VAL A 248 -17.15 -6.44 -7.47
C VAL A 248 -15.91 -6.71 -6.63
N TYR A 249 -16.11 -7.05 -5.35
CA TYR A 249 -15.04 -7.45 -4.43
C TYR A 249 -15.15 -8.93 -4.09
N THR A 250 -14.03 -9.65 -4.18
CA THR A 250 -13.91 -11.04 -3.72
C THR A 250 -13.25 -11.05 -2.34
N VAL A 251 -13.96 -11.61 -1.34
CA VAL A 251 -13.41 -11.78 0.01
C VAL A 251 -12.87 -13.20 0.14
N ALA A 252 -11.53 -13.33 0.18
CA ALA A 252 -10.87 -14.59 0.48
C ALA A 252 -10.76 -14.74 2.00
N VAL A 253 -11.44 -15.74 2.57
CA VAL A 253 -11.37 -16.01 4.01
C VAL A 253 -10.62 -17.33 4.24
N PRO A 254 -9.35 -17.27 4.68
CA PRO A 254 -8.61 -18.48 5.03
C PRO A 254 -9.20 -19.06 6.32
N LEU A 255 -9.55 -20.35 6.31
CA LEU A 255 -10.03 -21.08 7.47
C LEU A 255 -9.08 -22.25 7.73
N TYR A 256 -8.48 -22.34 8.93
CA TYR A 256 -7.55 -23.41 9.24
C TYR A 256 -8.05 -24.25 10.42
N ARG A 257 -8.69 -25.39 10.13
CA ARG A 257 -9.26 -26.32 11.12
C ARG A 257 -10.24 -25.67 12.12
N GLU A 258 -10.87 -24.55 11.75
CA GLU A 258 -11.81 -23.79 12.59
C GLU A 258 -13.27 -24.02 12.19
N GLU A 259 -13.68 -25.27 11.93
CA GLU A 259 -15.05 -25.60 11.49
C GLU A 259 -16.14 -25.09 12.44
N ALA A 260 -15.82 -25.00 13.74
CA ALA A 260 -16.74 -24.48 14.75
C ALA A 260 -17.16 -23.02 14.50
N VAL A 261 -16.27 -22.21 13.91
CA VAL A 261 -16.49 -20.76 13.67
C VAL A 261 -17.13 -20.52 12.30
N LEU A 262 -17.06 -21.49 11.37
CA LEU A 262 -17.55 -21.35 10.00
C LEU A 262 -19.01 -20.88 9.94
N ARG A 263 -19.90 -21.43 10.78
CA ARG A 263 -21.32 -21.03 10.81
C ARG A 263 -21.52 -19.59 11.26
N GLN A 264 -20.75 -19.14 12.26
CA GLN A 264 -20.79 -17.76 12.73
C GLN A 264 -20.24 -16.81 11.66
N MET A 265 -19.16 -17.23 10.99
CA MET A 265 -18.52 -16.46 9.93
C MET A 265 -19.41 -16.29 8.70
N LEU A 266 -20.06 -17.36 8.25
CA LEU A 266 -21.04 -17.30 7.16
C LEU A 266 -22.21 -16.38 7.52
N ARG A 267 -22.71 -16.42 8.76
CA ARG A 267 -23.76 -15.50 9.22
C ARG A 267 -23.29 -14.04 9.20
N ALA A 268 -22.08 -13.77 9.67
CA ALA A 268 -21.51 -12.42 9.65
C ALA A 268 -21.31 -11.90 8.22
N LEU A 269 -20.80 -12.74 7.32
CA LEU A 269 -20.63 -12.40 5.89
C LEU A 269 -21.98 -12.18 5.20
N SER A 270 -23.01 -12.97 5.52
CA SER A 270 -24.36 -12.76 4.98
C SER A 270 -25.06 -11.52 5.53
N ALA A 271 -24.57 -10.98 6.64
CA ALA A 271 -25.10 -9.76 7.25
C ALA A 271 -24.43 -8.48 6.72
N LEU A 272 -23.42 -8.59 5.83
CA LEU A 272 -22.89 -7.42 5.14
C LEU A 272 -23.99 -6.80 4.25
N ASP A 273 -24.20 -5.49 4.38
CA ASP A 273 -25.06 -4.69 3.50
C ASP A 273 -24.33 -4.45 2.16
N TYR A 274 -24.10 -5.53 1.40
CA TYR A 274 -23.45 -5.52 0.10
C TYR A 274 -24.15 -6.50 -0.87
N PRO A 275 -24.34 -6.14 -2.15
CA PRO A 275 -25.02 -7.02 -3.10
C PRO A 275 -24.24 -8.33 -3.30
N ALA A 276 -24.83 -9.43 -2.84
CA ALA A 276 -24.30 -10.76 -3.09
C ALA A 276 -24.53 -11.14 -4.56
N LEU A 277 -23.44 -11.43 -5.29
CA LEU A 277 -23.49 -11.94 -6.67
C LEU A 277 -24.26 -13.27 -6.81
N GLY A 278 -24.53 -13.97 -5.70
CA GLY A 278 -25.20 -15.28 -5.70
C GLY A 278 -26.73 -15.27 -5.68
N SER A 279 -27.42 -14.16 -5.42
CA SER A 279 -28.90 -14.18 -5.31
C SER A 279 -29.62 -13.93 -6.63
N LYS A 280 -28.93 -13.42 -7.66
CA LYS A 280 -29.53 -13.05 -8.96
C LYS A 280 -29.34 -14.08 -10.08
N LEU A 281 -28.78 -15.27 -9.80
CA LEU A 281 -28.65 -16.37 -10.77
C LEU A 281 -29.82 -17.36 -10.74
N THR A 282 -30.93 -17.03 -10.06
CA THR A 282 -32.15 -17.86 -10.07
C THR A 282 -33.38 -17.01 -10.38
N ARG A 283 -33.60 -16.73 -11.67
CA ARG A 283 -34.93 -16.59 -12.28
C ARG A 283 -34.82 -16.62 -13.80
#